data_AF-A0A529QEQ4-F1
#
_entry.id   AF-A0A529QEQ4-F1
#
_cell.length_a   1.000
_cell.length_b   1.000
_cell.length_c   1.000
_cell.angle_alpha   90.00
_cell.angle_beta   90.00
_cell.angle_gamma   90.00
#
_symmetry.space_group_name_H-M   'P 1'
#
loop_
_entity.id
_entity.type
_entity.pdbx_description
1 polymer ?
#
loop_
_entity_poly.entity_id
_entity_poly.type
_entity_poly.pdbx_seq_one_letter_code
_entity_poly.pdbx_strand_id
1 'polypeptide(L)'
;YILVPVWFGQSLISIRTYAEHQWSEHPEGRTVIVERSPLSFLFLHNNLHFIHHKSPTVAWYTLPKLFRERREEWLRMNNGYAYPNYFAMLKAHAFKAKEPVVHPVLRRTPEPGRAFKPRVRARNVSGLGTAPVPAEPPKE
;
A
#
# COMPACT_ATOMS: atom_id res chain seq x y z
N TYR A 1 -2.31 29.80 -8.22
CA TYR A 1 -3.69 29.55 -7.76
C TYR A 1 -4.08 28.07 -7.78
N ILE A 2 -3.75 27.30 -8.83
CA ILE A 2 -4.16 25.89 -8.96
C ILE A 2 -3.48 24.94 -7.95
N LEU A 3 -2.26 25.25 -7.51
CA LEU A 3 -1.48 24.37 -6.64
C LEU A 3 -2.13 24.11 -5.27
N VAL A 4 -2.76 25.13 -4.67
CA VAL A 4 -3.36 25.01 -3.34
C VAL A 4 -4.55 24.04 -3.31
N PRO A 5 -5.60 24.19 -4.15
CA PRO A 5 -6.72 23.25 -4.16
C PRO A 5 -6.31 21.85 -4.61
N VAL A 6 -5.37 21.72 -5.56
CA VAL A 6 -4.85 20.41 -5.98
C VAL A 6 -4.12 19.72 -4.85
N TRP A 7 -3.21 20.41 -4.18
CA TRP A 7 -2.44 19.84 -3.08
C TRP A 7 -3.34 19.45 -1.90
N PHE A 8 -4.33 20.28 -1.58
CA PHE A 8 -5.30 19.99 -0.52
C PHE A 8 -6.19 18.80 -0.87
N GLY A 9 -6.75 18.76 -2.08
CA GLY A 9 -7.55 17.63 -2.56
C GLY A 9 -6.74 16.32 -2.59
N GLN A 10 -5.50 16.37 -3.08
CA GLN A 10 -4.61 15.22 -3.10
C GLN A 10 -4.26 14.74 -1.68
N SER A 11 -3.99 15.66 -0.76
CA SER A 11 -3.71 15.34 0.64
C SER A 11 -4.90 14.64 1.31
N LEU A 12 -6.12 15.14 1.07
CA LEU A 12 -7.35 14.51 1.59
C LEU A 12 -7.55 13.09 1.05
N ILE A 13 -7.39 12.89 -0.26
CA ILE A 13 -7.55 11.55 -0.86
C ILE A 13 -6.45 10.60 -0.38
N SER A 14 -5.24 11.10 -0.12
CA SER A 14 -4.12 10.28 0.35
C SER A 14 -4.36 9.68 1.74
N ILE A 15 -5.18 10.32 2.59
CA ILE A 15 -5.61 9.75 3.89
C ILE A 15 -6.34 8.43 3.68
N ARG A 16 -7.18 8.34 2.65
CA ARG A 16 -7.90 7.12 2.30
C ARG A 16 -6.92 6.03 1.86
N THR A 17 -6.03 6.36 0.91
CA THR A 17 -5.00 5.42 0.43
C THR A 17 -4.16 4.85 1.58
N TYR A 18 -3.79 5.70 2.53
CA TYR A 18 -3.04 5.30 3.73
C TYR A 18 -3.81 4.32 4.64
N ALA A 19 -5.13 4.47 4.74
CA ALA A 19 -5.99 3.58 5.52
C ALA A 19 -6.30 2.24 4.80
N GLU A 20 -6.25 2.22 3.46
CA GLU A 20 -6.79 1.12 2.65
C GLU A 20 -5.82 -0.02 2.34
N HIS A 21 -4.52 0.17 2.54
CA HIS A 21 -3.56 -0.85 2.16
C HIS A 21 -2.68 -1.21 3.34
N GLN A 22 -2.98 -2.36 3.92
CA GLN A 22 -2.00 -3.19 4.59
C GLN A 22 -1.70 -4.48 3.84
N TRP A 23 -0.47 -4.98 3.97
CA TRP A 23 -0.20 -6.33 3.55
C TRP A 23 -0.96 -7.32 4.45
N SER A 24 -1.78 -8.16 3.84
CA SER A 24 -2.48 -9.28 4.50
C SER A 24 -2.59 -10.44 3.52
N GLU A 25 -2.32 -11.65 4.01
CA GLU A 25 -2.48 -12.91 3.26
C GLU A 25 -3.92 -13.07 2.78
N HIS A 26 -4.88 -12.69 3.63
CA HIS A 26 -6.29 -12.63 3.26
C HIS A 26 -6.65 -11.23 2.71
N PRO A 27 -7.36 -11.13 1.57
CA PRO A 27 -7.83 -9.87 1.02
C PRO A 27 -8.65 -9.04 2.01
N GLU A 28 -9.37 -9.73 2.89
CA GLU A 28 -10.30 -9.14 3.85
C GLU A 28 -9.59 -8.20 4.83
N GLY A 29 -8.40 -8.59 5.31
CA GLY A 29 -7.63 -7.85 6.30
C GLY A 29 -6.86 -6.65 5.76
N ARG A 30 -6.94 -6.35 4.45
CA ARG A 30 -6.10 -5.31 3.82
C ARG A 30 -6.56 -3.89 4.12
N THR A 31 -7.81 -3.72 4.53
CA THR A 31 -8.46 -2.41 4.61
C THR A 31 -8.83 -2.09 6.06
N VAL A 32 -8.38 -0.96 6.58
CA VAL A 32 -8.87 -0.45 7.88
C VAL A 32 -10.36 -0.13 7.77
N ILE A 33 -11.13 -0.59 8.75
CA ILE A 33 -12.47 -0.04 9.02
C ILE A 33 -12.31 1.18 9.92
N VAL A 34 -12.64 2.38 9.44
CA VAL A 34 -12.74 3.56 10.32
C VAL A 34 -14.21 3.79 10.63
N GLU A 35 -14.59 3.79 11.91
CA GLU A 35 -16.02 3.76 12.28
C GLU A 35 -16.73 5.11 12.09
N ARG A 36 -16.27 6.17 12.77
CA ARG A 36 -16.97 7.46 12.80
C ARG A 36 -16.00 8.63 12.77
N SER A 37 -15.98 9.35 11.66
CA SER A 37 -15.19 10.58 11.50
C SER A 37 -15.93 11.60 10.63
N PRO A 38 -15.76 12.92 10.86
CA PRO A 38 -16.25 13.94 9.93
C PRO A 38 -15.78 13.72 8.47
N LEU A 39 -14.57 13.20 8.29
CA LEU A 39 -14.00 12.89 6.97
C LEU A 39 -14.78 11.78 6.24
N SER A 40 -15.54 10.95 6.96
CA SER A 40 -16.34 9.87 6.37
C SER A 40 -17.30 10.39 5.30
N PHE A 41 -17.87 11.58 5.52
CA PHE A 41 -18.80 12.20 4.56
C PHE A 41 -18.07 12.64 3.28
N LEU A 42 -16.89 13.26 3.43
CA LEU A 42 -16.05 13.68 2.29
C LEU A 42 -15.59 12.49 1.44
N PHE A 43 -15.47 11.32 2.06
CA PHE A 43 -15.12 10.08 1.37
C PHE A 43 -16.33 9.25 0.94
N LEU A 44 -17.55 9.80 1.02
CA LEU A 44 -18.79 9.08 0.68
C LEU A 44 -18.87 7.74 1.40
N HIS A 45 -18.57 7.73 2.70
CA HIS A 45 -18.52 6.54 3.53
C HIS A 45 -17.58 5.40 3.06
N ASN A 46 -16.63 5.67 2.17
CA ASN A 46 -15.58 4.72 1.81
C ASN A 46 -14.59 4.46 2.95
N ASN A 47 -14.70 5.13 4.09
CA ASN A 47 -14.05 4.68 5.32
C ASN A 47 -14.50 3.28 5.77
N LEU A 48 -15.61 2.78 5.22
CA LEU A 48 -16.13 1.41 5.36
C LEU A 48 -15.90 0.58 4.08
N HIS A 49 -14.80 0.82 3.35
CA HIS A 49 -14.56 0.23 2.04
C HIS A 49 -14.63 -1.30 2.02
N PHE A 50 -14.24 -1.95 3.12
CA PHE A 50 -14.41 -3.39 3.32
C PHE A 50 -15.87 -3.85 3.12
N ILE A 51 -16.82 -3.14 3.73
CA ILE A 51 -18.26 -3.43 3.63
C ILE A 51 -18.75 -3.17 2.21
N HIS A 52 -18.28 -2.10 1.59
CA HIS A 52 -18.62 -1.80 0.21
C HIS A 52 -18.15 -2.91 -0.75
N HIS A 53 -16.95 -3.46 -0.56
CA HIS A 53 -16.48 -4.61 -1.35
C HIS A 53 -17.35 -5.85 -1.16
N LYS A 54 -17.86 -6.09 0.06
CA LYS A 54 -18.77 -7.20 0.35
C LYS A 54 -20.20 -6.96 -0.16
N SER A 55 -20.58 -5.71 -0.36
CA SER A 55 -21.93 -5.32 -0.79
C SER A 55 -21.85 -4.14 -1.76
N PRO A 56 -21.35 -4.38 -3.00
CA PRO A 56 -21.04 -3.30 -3.94
C PRO A 56 -22.28 -2.54 -4.45
N THR A 57 -23.44 -3.18 -4.38
CA THR A 57 -24.73 -2.59 -4.80
C THR A 57 -25.35 -1.67 -3.75
N VAL A 58 -24.82 -1.67 -2.52
CA VAL A 58 -25.36 -0.84 -1.43
C VAL A 58 -24.92 0.60 -1.64
N ALA A 59 -25.90 1.51 -1.61
CA ALA A 59 -25.65 2.93 -1.69
C ALA A 59 -24.78 3.41 -0.52
N TRP A 60 -23.83 4.29 -0.81
CA TRP A 60 -22.79 4.72 0.13
C TRP A 60 -23.34 5.29 1.45
N TYR A 61 -24.45 6.03 1.41
CA TYR A 61 -25.09 6.62 2.60
C TYR A 61 -25.78 5.58 3.50
N THR A 62 -25.99 4.35 3.01
CA THR A 62 -26.58 3.24 3.77
C THR A 62 -25.51 2.42 4.52
N LEU A 63 -24.25 2.47 4.07
CA LEU A 63 -23.14 1.73 4.68
C LEU A 63 -23.00 1.94 6.20
N PRO A 64 -23.13 3.17 6.75
CA PRO A 64 -23.03 3.37 8.20
C PRO A 64 -24.15 2.67 8.98
N LYS A 65 -25.35 2.56 8.40
CA LYS A 65 -26.46 1.84 9.03
C LYS A 65 -26.16 0.34 9.05
N LEU A 66 -25.77 -0.22 7.91
CA LEU A 66 -25.41 -1.63 7.77
C LEU A 66 -24.25 -2.03 8.70
N PHE A 67 -23.25 -1.16 8.85
CA PHE A 67 -22.16 -1.38 9.79
C PHE A 67 -22.65 -1.44 11.23
N ARG A 68 -23.48 -0.48 11.66
CA ARG A 68 -23.99 -0.42 13.04
C ARG A 68 -24.85 -1.63 13.41
N GLU A 69 -25.64 -2.13 12.47
CA GLU A 69 -26.51 -3.30 12.70
C GLU A 69 -25.72 -4.59 12.95
N ARG A 70 -24.52 -4.74 12.34
CA ARG A 70 -23.73 -5.97 12.39
C ARG A 70 -22.26 -5.72 12.71
N ARG A 71 -21.99 -4.74 13.59
CA ARG A 71 -20.62 -4.25 13.85
C ARG A 71 -19.65 -5.37 14.20
N GLU A 72 -20.04 -6.24 15.14
CA GLU A 72 -19.19 -7.33 15.63
C GLU A 72 -18.87 -8.35 14.54
N GLU A 73 -19.83 -8.65 13.67
CA GLU A 73 -19.65 -9.55 12.53
C GLU A 73 -18.62 -8.98 11.55
N TRP A 74 -18.76 -7.71 11.18
CA TRP A 74 -17.82 -7.03 10.29
C TRP A 74 -16.41 -6.97 10.87
N LEU A 75 -16.27 -6.70 12.17
CA LEU A 75 -14.98 -6.68 12.85
C LEU A 75 -14.34 -8.07 12.88
N ARG A 76 -15.11 -9.12 13.17
CA ARG A 76 -14.61 -10.50 13.14
C ARG A 76 -14.13 -10.89 11.74
N MET A 77 -14.85 -10.49 10.69
CA MET A 77 -14.46 -10.76 9.30
C MET A 77 -13.19 -10.00 8.88
N ASN A 78 -12.94 -8.81 9.44
CA ASN A 78 -11.75 -8.00 9.17
C ASN A 78 -10.62 -8.24 10.19
N ASN A 79 -10.62 -9.36 10.91
CA ASN A 79 -9.64 -9.68 11.95
C ASN A 79 -9.44 -8.58 13.01
N GLY A 80 -10.49 -7.79 13.29
CA GLY A 80 -10.47 -6.68 14.24
C GLY A 80 -9.72 -5.44 13.76
N TYR A 81 -9.36 -5.33 12.48
CA TYR A 81 -8.59 -4.20 11.96
C TYR A 81 -9.44 -2.94 11.79
N ALA A 82 -9.69 -2.24 12.90
CA ALA A 82 -10.53 -1.06 12.95
C ALA A 82 -9.97 0.05 13.82
N TYR A 83 -10.28 1.29 13.44
CA TYR A 83 -10.01 2.49 14.23
C TYR A 83 -11.32 3.26 14.48
N PRO A 84 -11.49 3.89 15.65
CA PRO A 84 -12.72 4.63 15.95
C PRO A 84 -12.87 5.86 15.04
N ASN A 85 -11.76 6.50 14.67
CA ASN A 85 -11.72 7.68 13.81
C ASN A 85 -10.31 7.87 13.20
N TYR A 86 -10.20 8.71 12.17
CA TYR A 86 -8.92 9.05 11.54
C TYR A 86 -7.93 9.75 12.49
N PHE A 87 -8.40 10.44 13.53
CA PHE A 87 -7.53 11.10 14.50
C PHE A 87 -6.79 10.08 15.39
N ALA A 88 -7.44 8.97 15.76
CA ALA A 88 -6.79 7.88 16.48
C ALA A 88 -5.68 7.24 15.62
N MET A 89 -5.93 7.07 14.33
CA MET A 89 -4.92 6.59 13.38
C MET A 89 -3.75 7.58 13.25
N LEU A 90 -4.05 8.88 13.12
CA LEU A 90 -3.03 9.93 13.10
C LEU A 90 -2.19 9.92 14.39
N LYS A 91 -2.82 9.84 15.56
CA LYS A 91 -2.11 9.81 16.85
C LYS A 91 -1.18 8.60 16.97
N ALA A 92 -1.58 7.44 16.44
CA ALA A 92 -0.76 6.24 16.46
C ALA A 92 0.46 6.34 15.53
N HIS A 93 0.30 7.00 14.37
CA HIS A 93 1.24 6.88 13.26
C HIS A 93 1.78 8.21 12.69
N ALA A 94 1.52 9.35 13.34
CA ALA A 94 2.04 10.66 12.90
C ALA A 94 3.58 10.69 12.82
N PHE A 95 4.24 9.95 13.72
CA PHE A 95 5.70 9.86 13.82
C PHE A 95 6.22 8.42 13.77
N LYS A 96 5.35 7.46 13.44
CA LYS A 96 5.68 6.03 13.37
C LYS A 96 5.16 5.48 12.06
N ALA A 97 5.97 4.65 11.41
CA ALA A 97 5.52 3.95 10.22
C ALA A 97 4.35 3.01 10.60
N LYS A 98 3.25 3.09 9.83
CA LYS A 98 2.09 2.20 10.01
C LYS A 98 2.49 0.74 9.83
N GLU A 99 3.29 0.51 8.79
CA GLU A 99 3.66 -0.81 8.27
C GLU A 99 5.09 -0.81 7.73
N PRO A 100 5.75 -1.98 7.68
CA PRO A 100 7.04 -2.11 7.04
C PRO A 100 6.93 -1.81 5.53
N VAL A 101 7.81 -0.94 5.03
CA VAL A 101 7.88 -0.56 3.60
C VAL A 101 8.25 -1.76 2.72
N VAL A 102 8.96 -2.74 3.28
CA VAL A 102 9.33 -3.97 2.58
C VAL A 102 8.18 -4.96 2.69
N HIS A 103 7.66 -5.40 1.55
CA HIS A 103 6.65 -6.45 1.48
C HIS A 103 7.16 -7.68 2.26
N PRO A 104 6.45 -8.16 3.28
CA PRO A 104 7.02 -9.07 4.28
C PRO A 104 7.38 -10.46 3.72
N VAL A 105 6.96 -10.82 2.51
CA VAL A 105 7.37 -12.04 1.80
C VAL A 105 8.48 -11.77 0.76
N LEU A 106 8.54 -10.54 0.21
CA LEU A 106 9.51 -10.18 -0.82
C LEU A 106 10.79 -9.77 -0.07
N ARG A 107 11.87 -10.55 -0.22
CA ARG A 107 13.15 -10.46 0.54
C ARG A 107 13.21 -11.16 1.90
N ARG A 108 12.34 -12.15 2.20
CA ARG A 108 12.59 -13.07 3.35
C ARG A 108 13.90 -13.84 3.19
N THR A 109 14.24 -14.17 1.95
CA THR A 109 15.53 -14.76 1.58
C THR A 109 16.46 -13.63 1.13
N PRO A 110 17.69 -13.52 1.66
CA PRO A 110 18.68 -12.63 1.06
C PRO A 110 18.87 -13.07 -0.39
N GLU A 111 18.63 -12.16 -1.35
CA GLU A 111 19.01 -12.46 -2.72
C GLU A 111 20.52 -12.70 -2.73
N PRO A 112 21.02 -13.80 -3.31
CA PRO A 112 22.45 -13.99 -3.46
C PRO A 112 22.97 -12.76 -4.19
N GLY A 113 23.81 -11.97 -3.50
CA GLY A 113 24.28 -10.69 -3.99
C GLY A 113 24.72 -10.84 -5.43
N ARG A 114 24.02 -10.19 -6.35
CA ARG A 114 24.37 -10.24 -7.77
C ARG A 114 25.67 -9.49 -7.91
N ALA A 115 26.79 -10.21 -7.81
CA ALA A 115 28.11 -9.63 -7.99
C ALA A 115 28.11 -8.89 -9.32
N PHE A 116 28.38 -7.58 -9.27
CA PHE A 116 28.50 -6.76 -10.46
C PHE A 116 29.59 -7.38 -11.34
N LYS A 117 29.21 -7.90 -12.52
CA LYS A 117 30.15 -8.45 -13.51
C LYS A 117 30.46 -7.34 -14.51
N PRO A 118 31.60 -6.64 -14.40
CA PRO A 118 31.94 -5.59 -15.33
C PRO A 118 32.04 -6.17 -16.75
N ARG A 119 31.50 -5.43 -17.73
CA ARG A 119 31.54 -5.76 -19.16
C ARG A 119 32.23 -4.62 -19.90
N VAL A 120 33.11 -4.96 -20.84
CA VAL A 120 33.75 -3.98 -21.74
C VAL A 120 33.07 -4.02 -23.10
N ARG A 121 33.03 -2.89 -23.78
CA ARG A 121 32.67 -2.85 -25.21
C ARG A 121 33.72 -3.61 -26.01
N ALA A 122 33.29 -4.59 -26.77
CA ALA A 122 34.15 -5.38 -27.64
C ALA A 122 33.58 -5.36 -29.06
N ARG A 123 34.46 -5.24 -30.06
CA ARG A 123 34.08 -5.49 -31.45
C ARG A 123 34.15 -6.99 -31.68
N ASN A 124 33.05 -7.57 -32.11
CA ASN A 124 33.01 -8.96 -32.56
C ASN A 124 32.76 -8.99 -34.07
N VAL A 125 32.92 -10.17 -34.66
CA VAL A 125 32.82 -10.39 -36.10
C VAL A 125 31.42 -10.04 -36.66
N SER A 126 30.41 -9.94 -35.79
CA SER A 126 29.01 -9.63 -36.09
C SER A 126 28.58 -8.19 -35.70
N GLY A 127 29.48 -7.33 -35.21
CA GLY A 127 29.19 -5.92 -34.92
C GLY A 127 29.76 -5.38 -33.59
N LEU A 128 29.03 -4.42 -32.99
CA LEU A 128 29.34 -3.86 -31.67
C LEU A 128 28.67 -4.71 -30.58
N GLY A 129 29.47 -5.39 -29.76
CA GLY A 129 29.01 -6.24 -28.65
C GLY A 129 29.60 -5.84 -27.30
N THR A 130 29.21 -6.56 -26.25
CA THR A 130 29.86 -6.46 -24.92
C THR A 130 30.44 -7.81 -24.53
N ALA A 131 31.68 -7.81 -24.04
CA ALA A 131 32.37 -8.99 -23.56
C ALA A 131 32.64 -8.88 -22.04
N PRO A 132 32.67 -10.01 -21.30
CA PRO A 132 33.12 -10.01 -19.91
C PRO A 132 34.59 -9.58 -19.83
N VAL A 133 34.94 -8.81 -18.79
CA VAL A 133 36.34 -8.44 -18.51
C VAL A 133 37.13 -9.71 -18.19
N PRO A 134 38.25 -10.02 -18.88
CA PRO A 134 39.12 -11.14 -18.54
C PRO A 134 39.67 -10.99 -17.12
N ALA A 135 39.66 -12.06 -16.34
CA ALA A 135 40.15 -12.06 -14.96
C ALA A 135 41.69 -12.15 -14.85
N GLU A 136 42.35 -12.63 -15.90
CA GLU A 136 43.81 -12.75 -15.96
C GLU A 136 44.40 -11.68 -16.88
N PRO A 137 45.51 -11.03 -16.50
CA PRO A 137 46.22 -10.14 -17.40
C PRO A 137 46.74 -10.93 -18.61
N PRO A 138 46.76 -10.34 -19.82
CA PRO A 138 47.28 -11.01 -20.99
C PRO A 138 48.73 -11.43 -20.73
N LYS A 139 49.03 -12.72 -20.94
CA LYS A 139 50.40 -13.22 -20.92
C LYS A 139 51.09 -12.67 -22.17
N GLU A 140 52.21 -11.99 -21.97
CA GLU A 140 53.11 -11.50 -23.03
C GLU A 140 53.66 -12.63 -23.90
#